data_AF-A0A4R3EC79-F1
#
_entry.id   AF-A0A4R3EC79-F1
#
_cell.length_a   1.000
_cell.length_b   1.000
_cell.length_c   1.000
_cell.angle_alpha   90.00
_cell.angle_beta   90.00
_cell.angle_gamma   90.00
#
_symmetry.space_group_name_H-M   'P 1'
#
loop_
_entity.id
_entity.type
_entity.pdbx_description
1 polymer ?
#
loop_
_entity_poly.entity_id
_entity_poly.type
_entity_poly.pdbx_seq_one_letter_code
_entity_poly.pdbx_strand_id
1 'polypeptide(L)'
;MFGRLKGLMLGPVVALALAGCQETTATAERPRVDAPGVPVSVQSISGAPDQVTTRFASLLGEAAAERKMEIVASNAPARFRVRGYLTAQPTEDGQTSLAFVWDVYDEAKKRAQRVQGESLGKRGGGEDPWAGIDQTIVAKAASDSMDAIATFLVSVPAAEKPAVADPKDKAKTKTASAASGKRS
;
A
#
# COMPACT_ATOMS: atom_id res chain seq x y z
N MET A 1 30.61 -2.47 63.74
CA MET A 1 29.52 -1.45 63.79
C MET A 1 28.63 -1.66 62.57
N PHE A 2 27.36 -2.06 62.74
CA PHE A 2 26.17 -1.17 62.65
C PHE A 2 26.27 -0.21 61.45
N GLY A 3 25.43 -0.30 60.41
CA GLY A 3 23.99 -0.16 60.56
C GLY A 3 23.16 -0.73 59.39
N ARG A 4 21.99 -1.23 59.79
CA ARG A 4 20.84 -1.59 58.96
C ARG A 4 20.15 -0.31 58.49
N LEU A 5 19.68 -0.27 57.24
CA LEU A 5 18.61 0.64 56.84
C LEU A 5 17.49 -0.13 56.12
N LYS A 6 16.38 -0.29 56.86
CA LYS A 6 15.01 -0.52 56.36
C LYS A 6 14.73 0.55 55.28
N GLY A 7 14.30 0.26 54.06
CA GLY A 7 13.06 -0.40 53.67
C GLY A 7 12.01 0.65 53.33
N LEU A 8 11.55 0.75 52.07
CA LEU A 8 10.22 1.27 51.70
C LEU A 8 9.93 1.15 50.18
N MET A 9 8.70 0.71 49.85
CA MET A 9 7.90 0.84 48.61
C MET A 9 8.52 0.33 47.29
N LEU A 10 8.05 -0.76 46.67
CA LEU A 10 6.72 -1.02 46.10
C LEU A 10 6.21 0.09 45.15
N GLY A 11 6.39 -0.12 43.85
CA GLY A 11 5.71 0.62 42.79
C GLY A 11 6.25 0.25 41.41
N PRO A 12 5.54 -0.55 40.59
CA PRO A 12 5.90 -0.75 39.21
C PRO A 12 5.43 0.49 38.45
N VAL A 13 6.36 1.39 38.09
CA VAL A 13 6.07 2.38 37.06
C VAL A 13 6.08 1.64 35.73
N VAL A 14 4.90 1.23 35.29
CA VAL A 14 4.61 0.76 33.95
C VAL A 14 4.90 1.91 33.00
N ALA A 15 6.09 1.88 32.39
CA ALA A 15 6.36 2.69 31.21
C ALA A 15 5.55 2.08 30.07
N LEU A 16 4.50 2.78 29.65
CA LEU A 16 3.77 2.55 28.42
C LEU A 16 4.77 2.69 27.25
N ALA A 17 5.33 1.56 26.82
CA ALA A 17 5.93 1.45 25.52
C ALA A 17 4.79 1.62 24.50
N LEU A 18 4.64 2.83 23.94
CA LEU A 18 4.04 2.95 22.62
C LEU A 18 5.01 2.28 21.64
N ALA A 19 4.88 0.96 21.51
CA ALA A 19 5.37 0.25 20.34
C ALA A 19 4.54 0.77 19.16
N GLY A 20 5.04 1.82 18.51
CA GLY A 20 4.60 2.12 17.16
C GLY A 20 4.88 0.86 16.35
N CYS A 21 3.85 0.30 15.74
CA CYS A 21 3.99 -0.63 14.63
C CYS A 21 4.64 0.12 13.47
N GLN A 22 5.95 0.36 13.56
CA GLN A 22 6.78 0.53 12.38
C GLN A 22 6.99 -0.90 11.89
N GLU A 23 5.99 -1.42 11.18
CA GLU A 23 6.10 -2.70 10.49
C GLU A 23 7.12 -2.54 9.36
N THR A 24 8.41 -2.59 9.73
CA THR A 24 9.45 -3.07 8.82
C THR A 24 9.14 -4.55 8.63
N THR A 25 8.24 -4.86 7.70
CA THR A 25 7.94 -6.23 7.31
C THR A 25 9.24 -6.88 6.84
N ALA A 26 9.75 -7.80 7.66
CA ALA A 26 10.76 -8.77 7.27
C ALA A 26 10.39 -9.40 5.93
N THR A 27 11.41 -9.78 5.15
CA THR A 27 11.31 -10.49 3.86
C THR A 27 10.66 -11.87 4.03
N ALA A 28 9.36 -11.90 4.32
CA ALA A 28 8.52 -13.07 4.18
C ALA A 28 7.96 -13.07 2.75
N GLU A 29 7.90 -14.25 2.14
CA GLU A 29 7.28 -14.43 0.82
C GLU A 29 5.85 -13.89 0.86
N ARG A 30 5.53 -12.92 -0.01
CA ARG A 30 4.19 -12.34 -0.04
C ARG A 30 3.21 -13.36 -0.59
N PRO A 31 2.06 -13.57 0.05
CA PRO A 31 1.03 -14.43 -0.53
C PRO A 31 0.55 -13.82 -1.85
N ARG A 32 0.38 -14.68 -2.86
CA ARG A 32 -0.21 -14.24 -4.13
C ARG A 32 -1.65 -13.77 -3.92
N VAL A 33 -1.99 -12.60 -4.45
CA VAL A 33 -3.36 -12.05 -4.40
C VAL A 33 -3.86 -11.75 -5.82
N ASP A 34 -4.98 -12.36 -6.19
CA ASP A 34 -5.71 -12.05 -7.43
C ASP A 34 -6.62 -10.82 -7.20
N ALA A 35 -6.67 -9.91 -8.17
CA ALA A 35 -7.58 -8.76 -8.16
C ALA A 35 -8.25 -8.57 -9.53
N PRO A 36 -9.25 -9.41 -9.87
CA PRO A 36 -9.88 -9.39 -11.17
C PRO A 36 -10.74 -8.15 -11.40
N GLY A 37 -10.68 -7.60 -12.64
CA GLY A 37 -11.65 -6.62 -13.13
C GLY A 37 -11.51 -5.20 -12.57
N VAL A 38 -10.37 -4.87 -11.97
CA VAL A 38 -10.07 -3.50 -11.53
C VAL A 38 -9.05 -2.87 -12.48
N PRO A 39 -9.44 -1.89 -13.33
CA PRO A 39 -8.52 -1.26 -14.27
C PRO A 39 -7.54 -0.34 -13.53
N VAL A 40 -6.26 -0.69 -13.60
CA VAL A 40 -5.15 0.06 -13.02
C VAL A 40 -4.28 0.62 -14.13
N SER A 41 -3.86 1.87 -13.97
CA SER A 41 -2.94 2.51 -14.91
C SER A 41 -1.61 2.84 -14.24
N VAL A 42 -0.53 2.27 -14.78
CA VAL A 42 0.83 2.63 -14.38
C VAL A 42 1.23 3.94 -15.06
N GLN A 43 1.51 4.96 -14.27
CA GLN A 43 1.81 6.31 -14.76
C GLN A 43 3.31 6.57 -14.91
N SER A 44 4.11 6.04 -14.00
CA SER A 44 5.56 6.20 -14.01
C SER A 44 6.23 5.14 -13.15
N ILE A 45 7.43 4.72 -13.52
CA ILE A 45 8.36 3.95 -12.68
C ILE A 45 9.69 4.70 -12.72
N SER A 46 10.29 4.97 -11.55
CA SER A 46 11.48 5.81 -11.44
C SER A 46 12.41 5.35 -10.32
N GLY A 47 13.62 5.92 -10.25
CA GLY A 47 14.61 5.65 -9.20
C GLY A 47 15.66 4.60 -9.58
N ALA A 48 15.33 3.69 -10.50
CA ALA A 48 16.26 2.70 -11.03
C ALA A 48 16.86 3.13 -12.39
N PRO A 49 18.07 2.64 -12.74
CA PRO A 49 18.63 2.77 -14.08
C PRO A 49 17.68 2.24 -15.17
N ASP A 50 17.74 2.82 -16.37
CA ASP A 50 16.81 2.52 -17.48
C ASP A 50 16.70 1.03 -17.80
N GLN A 51 17.82 0.30 -17.74
CA GLN A 51 17.87 -1.14 -17.98
C GLN A 51 17.05 -1.92 -16.95
N VAL A 52 17.16 -1.56 -15.67
CA VAL A 52 16.41 -2.19 -14.58
C VAL A 52 14.93 -1.81 -14.67
N THR A 53 14.63 -0.53 -14.92
CA THR A 53 13.26 -0.04 -15.07
C THR A 53 12.53 -0.73 -16.22
N THR A 54 13.19 -0.90 -17.38
CA THR A 54 12.62 -1.57 -18.55
C THR A 54 12.30 -3.03 -18.25
N ARG A 55 13.23 -3.77 -17.64
CA ARG A 55 13.00 -5.17 -17.26
C ARG A 55 11.91 -5.32 -16.22
N PHE A 56 11.95 -4.45 -15.20
CA PHE A 56 10.95 -4.44 -14.15
C PHE A 56 9.55 -4.18 -14.73
N ALA A 57 9.39 -3.21 -15.63
CA ALA A 57 8.10 -2.92 -16.27
C ALA A 57 7.54 -4.11 -17.08
N SER A 58 8.40 -4.85 -17.79
CA SER A 58 8.01 -6.07 -18.51
C SER A 58 7.49 -7.13 -17.54
N LEU A 59 8.28 -7.46 -16.51
CA LEU A 59 7.94 -8.46 -15.50
C LEU A 59 6.72 -8.05 -14.67
N LEU A 60 6.52 -6.75 -14.49
CA LEU A 60 5.34 -6.20 -13.82
C LEU A 60 4.06 -6.46 -14.62
N GLY A 61 4.12 -6.34 -15.95
CA GLY A 61 3.01 -6.67 -16.85
C GLY A 61 2.66 -8.16 -16.82
N GLU A 62 3.67 -9.04 -16.82
CA GLU A 62 3.49 -10.49 -16.67
C GLU A 62 2.84 -10.82 -15.32
N ALA A 63 3.38 -10.26 -14.22
CA ALA A 63 2.84 -10.45 -12.87
C ALA A 63 1.40 -9.96 -12.73
N ALA A 64 1.02 -8.87 -13.41
CA ALA A 64 -0.34 -8.35 -13.42
C ALA A 64 -1.30 -9.32 -14.15
N ALA A 65 -0.89 -9.83 -15.31
CA ALA A 65 -1.68 -10.80 -16.08
C ALA A 65 -1.93 -12.08 -15.28
N GLU A 66 -0.90 -12.59 -14.58
CA GLU A 66 -1.00 -13.76 -13.71
C GLU A 66 -1.99 -13.59 -12.55
N ARG A 67 -2.24 -12.35 -12.10
CA ARG A 67 -3.18 -11.99 -11.02
C ARG A 67 -4.54 -11.53 -11.54
N LYS A 68 -4.78 -11.69 -12.85
CA LYS A 68 -6.00 -11.25 -13.57
C LYS A 68 -6.26 -9.74 -13.43
N MET A 69 -5.21 -8.96 -13.19
CA MET A 69 -5.30 -7.52 -13.09
C MET A 69 -5.33 -6.91 -14.49
N GLU A 70 -6.21 -5.92 -14.68
CA GLU A 70 -6.30 -5.19 -15.94
C GLU A 70 -5.38 -3.96 -15.89
N ILE A 71 -4.27 -4.01 -16.64
CA ILE A 71 -3.39 -2.85 -16.81
C ILE A 71 -3.78 -2.10 -18.07
N VAL A 72 -4.24 -0.85 -17.90
CA VAL A 72 -4.67 0.01 -19.01
C VAL A 72 -3.61 1.08 -19.33
N ALA A 73 -3.65 1.58 -20.56
CA ALA A 73 -2.75 2.64 -21.02
C ALA A 73 -2.80 3.89 -20.12
N SER A 74 -1.71 4.65 -20.04
CA SER A 74 -1.60 5.79 -19.13
C SER A 74 -2.67 6.88 -19.34
N ASN A 75 -3.15 7.04 -20.57
CA ASN A 75 -4.21 7.98 -20.95
C ASN A 75 -5.64 7.40 -20.90
N ALA A 76 -5.80 6.10 -20.67
CA ALA A 76 -7.11 5.46 -20.62
C ALA A 76 -7.83 5.76 -19.28
N PRO A 77 -9.17 5.62 -19.23
CA PRO A 77 -9.90 5.58 -17.97
C PRO A 77 -9.40 4.42 -17.10
N ALA A 78 -9.04 4.73 -15.86
CA ALA A 78 -8.55 3.77 -14.89
C ALA A 78 -9.11 4.11 -13.52
N ARG A 79 -9.54 3.10 -12.77
CA ARG A 79 -10.07 3.27 -11.42
C ARG A 79 -8.97 3.71 -10.46
N PHE A 80 -7.77 3.17 -10.64
CA PHE A 80 -6.59 3.57 -9.89
C PHE A 80 -5.44 3.90 -10.83
N ARG A 81 -4.67 4.91 -10.45
CA ARG A 81 -3.44 5.32 -11.13
C ARG A 81 -2.28 5.16 -10.17
N VAL A 82 -1.22 4.49 -10.59
CA VAL A 82 -0.09 4.18 -9.71
C VAL A 82 1.21 4.80 -10.21
N ARG A 83 2.02 5.31 -9.28
CA ARG A 83 3.38 5.81 -9.54
C ARG A 83 4.37 5.02 -8.70
N GLY A 84 5.33 4.39 -9.37
CA GLY A 84 6.31 3.50 -8.77
C GLY A 84 7.68 4.16 -8.58
N TYR A 85 8.33 3.80 -7.49
CA TYR A 85 9.68 4.21 -7.12
C TYR A 85 10.47 2.99 -6.71
N LEU A 86 11.65 2.80 -7.29
CA LEU A 86 12.54 1.68 -7.02
C LEU A 86 13.84 2.19 -6.40
N THR A 87 14.33 1.48 -5.40
CA THR A 87 15.61 1.77 -4.75
C THR A 87 16.36 0.47 -4.50
N ALA A 88 17.65 0.42 -4.85
CA ALA A 88 18.53 -0.68 -4.48
C ALA A 88 19.43 -0.24 -3.32
N GLN A 89 19.61 -1.09 -2.30
CA GLN A 89 20.48 -0.81 -1.15
C GLN A 89 21.23 -2.07 -0.73
N PRO A 90 22.48 -1.97 -0.27
CA PRO A 90 23.16 -3.09 0.37
C PRO A 90 22.51 -3.39 1.74
N THR A 91 22.52 -4.65 2.12
CA THR A 91 22.05 -5.12 3.43
C THR A 91 23.23 -5.45 4.34
N GLU A 92 23.00 -5.51 5.65
CA GLU A 92 24.04 -5.87 6.63
C GLU A 92 24.62 -7.27 6.38
N ASP A 93 23.83 -8.19 5.82
CA ASP A 93 24.22 -9.55 5.49
C ASP A 93 25.02 -9.69 4.17
N GLY A 94 25.31 -8.58 3.50
CA GLY A 94 26.05 -8.53 2.23
C GLY A 94 25.21 -8.91 0.99
N GLN A 95 23.89 -8.95 1.13
CA GLN A 95 22.94 -9.04 0.00
C GLN A 95 22.58 -7.64 -0.51
N THR A 96 21.94 -7.58 -1.67
CA THR A 96 21.32 -6.35 -2.17
C THR A 96 19.81 -6.46 -2.02
N SER A 97 19.17 -5.45 -1.43
CA SER A 97 17.70 -5.30 -1.38
C SER A 97 17.22 -4.43 -2.53
N LEU A 98 16.16 -4.86 -3.22
CA LEU A 98 15.38 -4.04 -4.15
C LEU A 98 14.06 -3.69 -3.48
N ALA A 99 13.98 -2.47 -2.98
CA ALA A 99 12.76 -1.93 -2.42
C ALA A 99 11.94 -1.20 -3.48
N PHE A 100 10.61 -1.29 -3.34
CA PHE A 100 9.64 -0.61 -4.17
C PHE A 100 8.64 0.16 -3.31
N VAL A 101 8.20 1.30 -3.83
CA VAL A 101 7.10 2.09 -3.30
C VAL A 101 6.16 2.45 -4.43
N TRP A 102 4.86 2.25 -4.21
CA TRP A 102 3.79 2.64 -5.11
C TRP A 102 2.88 3.64 -4.40
N ASP A 103 2.77 4.84 -4.97
CA ASP A 103 1.71 5.77 -4.63
C ASP A 103 0.49 5.47 -5.50
N VAL A 104 -0.62 5.10 -4.85
CA VAL A 104 -1.89 4.77 -5.51
C VAL A 104 -2.85 5.95 -5.41
N TYR A 105 -3.35 6.40 -6.55
CA TYR A 105 -4.26 7.52 -6.70
C TYR A 105 -5.63 7.03 -7.19
N ASP A 106 -6.69 7.61 -6.64
CA ASP A 106 -8.07 7.37 -7.09
C ASP A 106 -8.43 8.17 -8.36
N GLU A 107 -9.67 8.01 -8.83
CA GLU A 107 -10.21 8.74 -9.99
C GLU A 107 -10.23 10.26 -9.78
N ALA A 108 -10.36 10.73 -8.53
CA ALA A 108 -10.29 12.14 -8.15
C ALA A 108 -8.85 12.67 -8.05
N LYS A 109 -7.85 11.84 -8.42
CA LYS A 109 -6.41 12.13 -8.35
C LYS A 109 -5.93 12.42 -6.93
N LYS A 110 -6.65 11.95 -5.90
CA LYS A 110 -6.19 11.97 -4.51
C LYS A 110 -5.40 10.71 -4.23
N ARG A 111 -4.32 10.83 -3.47
CA ARG A 111 -3.54 9.65 -3.06
C ARG A 111 -4.38 8.83 -2.08
N ALA A 112 -4.83 7.66 -2.54
CA ALA A 112 -5.64 6.74 -1.77
C ALA A 112 -4.79 5.94 -0.77
N GLN A 113 -3.62 5.46 -1.21
CA GLN A 113 -2.74 4.64 -0.38
C GLN A 113 -1.31 4.72 -0.87
N ARG A 114 -0.35 4.48 0.04
CA ARG A 114 1.01 4.10 -0.32
C ARG A 114 1.22 2.64 0.02
N VAL A 115 1.64 1.84 -0.97
CA VAL A 115 2.07 0.45 -0.73
C VAL A 115 3.55 0.34 -1.00
N GLN A 116 4.25 -0.46 -0.21
CA GLN A 116 5.70 -0.61 -0.30
C GLN A 116 6.08 -2.05 0.01
N GLY A 117 7.31 -2.42 -0.33
CA GLY A 117 7.88 -3.72 -0.02
C GLY A 117 9.32 -3.80 -0.48
N GLU A 118 9.96 -4.92 -0.19
CA GLU A 118 11.31 -5.19 -0.63
C GLU A 118 11.50 -6.66 -0.95
N SER A 119 12.42 -6.93 -1.86
CA SER A 119 12.85 -8.26 -2.22
C SER A 119 14.36 -8.35 -2.05
N LEU A 120 14.84 -9.40 -1.40
CA LEU A 120 16.27 -9.63 -1.22
C LEU A 120 16.84 -10.43 -2.39
N GLY A 121 17.95 -9.95 -2.91
CA GLY A 121 18.75 -10.63 -3.93
C GLY A 121 19.75 -11.60 -3.32
N LYS A 122 20.57 -12.17 -4.20
CA LYS A 122 21.69 -13.01 -3.78
C LYS A 122 22.76 -12.16 -3.07
N ARG A 123 23.60 -12.84 -2.29
CA ARG A 123 24.83 -12.24 -1.78
C ARG A 123 25.73 -11.88 -2.97
N GLY A 124 26.19 -10.65 -3.02
CA GLY A 124 26.89 -10.10 -4.19
C GLY A 124 26.43 -8.69 -4.46
N GLY A 125 27.10 -7.73 -3.84
CA GLY A 125 26.93 -6.30 -4.06
C GLY A 125 28.26 -5.64 -3.79
N GLY A 126 28.73 -4.82 -4.72
CA GLY A 126 29.86 -3.94 -4.49
C GLY A 126 29.38 -2.66 -3.81
N GLU A 127 30.18 -1.60 -3.94
CA GLU A 127 29.78 -0.26 -3.49
C GLU A 127 28.55 0.27 -4.25
N ASP A 128 28.35 -0.18 -5.50
CA ASP A 128 27.15 0.10 -6.29
C ASP A 128 26.05 -0.95 -6.02
N PRO A 129 24.92 -0.59 -5.38
CA PRO A 129 23.84 -1.51 -5.12
C PRO A 129 23.12 -1.98 -6.39
N TRP A 130 23.13 -1.21 -7.48
CA TRP A 130 22.47 -1.63 -8.72
C TRP A 130 23.21 -2.77 -9.42
N ALA A 131 24.52 -2.90 -9.20
CA ALA A 131 25.32 -4.02 -9.71
C ALA A 131 24.91 -5.37 -9.11
N GLY A 132 24.31 -5.39 -7.92
CA GLY A 132 23.80 -6.60 -7.27
C GLY A 132 22.36 -6.99 -7.67
N ILE A 133 21.72 -6.21 -8.55
CA ILE A 133 20.34 -6.43 -9.00
C ILE A 133 20.33 -7.38 -10.21
N ASP A 134 20.09 -8.67 -9.95
CA ASP A 134 19.91 -9.68 -10.98
C ASP A 134 18.45 -9.82 -11.46
N GLN A 135 18.22 -10.63 -12.50
CA GLN A 135 16.86 -10.87 -13.01
C GLN A 135 15.94 -11.52 -11.96
N THR A 136 16.48 -12.30 -11.04
CA THR A 136 15.70 -13.03 -10.04
C THR A 136 15.08 -12.07 -9.04
N ILE A 137 15.87 -11.13 -8.51
CA ILE A 137 15.37 -10.11 -7.58
C ILE A 137 14.41 -9.14 -8.27
N VAL A 138 14.63 -8.79 -9.55
CA VAL A 138 13.69 -7.94 -10.32
C VAL A 138 12.35 -8.66 -10.53
N ALA A 139 12.37 -9.93 -10.93
CA ALA A 139 11.16 -10.73 -11.10
C ALA A 139 10.39 -10.88 -9.77
N LYS A 140 11.12 -11.14 -8.68
CA LYS A 140 10.54 -11.22 -7.34
C LYS A 140 9.89 -9.89 -6.93
N ALA A 141 10.59 -8.77 -7.11
CA ALA A 141 10.07 -7.44 -6.76
C ALA A 141 8.85 -7.04 -7.61
N ALA A 142 8.81 -7.45 -8.88
CA ALA A 142 7.65 -7.22 -9.75
C ALA A 142 6.43 -8.04 -9.30
N SER A 143 6.64 -9.31 -8.95
CA SER A 143 5.61 -10.17 -8.35
C SER A 143 5.10 -9.59 -7.03
N ASP A 144 6.01 -9.30 -6.09
CA ASP A 144 5.72 -8.76 -4.76
C ASP A 144 5.03 -7.38 -4.85
N SER A 145 5.33 -6.58 -5.89
CA SER A 145 4.65 -5.32 -6.21
C SER A 145 3.20 -5.52 -6.59
N MET A 146 2.92 -6.45 -7.50
CA MET A 146 1.55 -6.71 -7.94
C MET A 146 0.71 -7.35 -6.82
N ASP A 147 1.30 -8.18 -5.96
CA ASP A 147 0.64 -8.66 -4.75
C ASP A 147 0.29 -7.51 -3.79
N ALA A 148 1.20 -6.56 -3.62
CA ALA A 148 0.95 -5.36 -2.79
C ALA A 148 -0.23 -4.56 -3.32
N ILE A 149 -0.24 -4.31 -4.63
CA ILE A 149 -1.29 -3.53 -5.29
C ILE A 149 -2.61 -4.31 -5.22
N ALA A 150 -2.63 -5.59 -5.59
CA ALA A 150 -3.81 -6.43 -5.53
C ALA A 150 -4.42 -6.49 -4.12
N THR A 151 -3.59 -6.64 -3.09
CA THR A 151 -4.02 -6.59 -1.67
C THR A 151 -4.74 -5.28 -1.36
N PHE A 152 -4.20 -4.15 -1.82
CA PHE A 152 -4.89 -2.87 -1.68
C PHE A 152 -6.21 -2.86 -2.46
N LEU A 153 -6.22 -3.30 -3.72
CA LEU A 153 -7.41 -3.26 -4.58
C LEU A 153 -8.58 -4.06 -3.98
N VAL A 154 -8.32 -5.24 -3.42
CA VAL A 154 -9.37 -6.09 -2.81
C VAL A 154 -9.84 -5.56 -1.45
N SER A 155 -9.04 -4.72 -0.78
CA SER A 155 -9.43 -4.07 0.47
C SER A 155 -10.34 -2.85 0.28
N VAL A 156 -10.33 -2.25 -0.91
CA VAL A 156 -11.19 -1.11 -1.24
C VAL A 156 -12.49 -1.65 -1.83
N PRO A 157 -13.66 -1.42 -1.21
CA PRO A 157 -14.92 -1.88 -1.76
C PRO A 157 -15.09 -1.35 -3.18
N ALA A 158 -15.61 -2.20 -4.08
CA ALA A 158 -15.97 -1.75 -5.42
C ALA A 158 -16.86 -0.51 -5.25
N ALA A 159 -16.45 0.65 -5.78
CA ALA A 159 -17.24 1.87 -5.67
C ALA A 159 -18.64 1.55 -6.18
N GLU A 160 -19.60 1.48 -5.25
CA GLU A 160 -20.99 1.40 -5.61
C GLU A 160 -21.24 2.62 -6.48
N LYS A 161 -21.61 2.39 -7.75
CA LYS A 161 -22.26 3.44 -8.54
C LYS A 161 -23.32 4.05 -7.62
N PRO A 162 -23.39 5.39 -7.45
CA PRO A 162 -24.37 5.97 -6.57
C PRO A 162 -25.74 5.40 -6.94
N ALA A 163 -26.35 4.66 -6.02
CA ALA A 163 -27.73 4.26 -6.18
C ALA A 163 -28.49 5.57 -6.41
N VAL A 164 -29.07 5.70 -7.60
CA VAL A 164 -29.98 6.81 -7.90
C VAL A 164 -31.05 6.71 -6.83
N ALA A 165 -31.02 7.62 -5.87
CA ALA A 165 -32.05 7.72 -4.86
C ALA A 165 -33.37 7.93 -5.61
N ASP A 166 -34.24 6.93 -5.57
CA ASP A 166 -35.59 7.03 -6.09
C ASP A 166 -36.23 8.29 -5.46
N PRO A 167 -36.79 9.23 -6.24
CA PRO A 167 -37.35 10.47 -5.71
C PRO A 167 -38.58 10.30 -4.81
N LYS A 168 -38.98 9.07 -4.47
CA LYS A 168 -40.28 8.79 -3.85
C LYS A 168 -40.34 8.92 -2.33
N ASP A 169 -39.22 9.08 -1.62
CA ASP A 169 -39.22 9.19 -0.15
C ASP A 169 -39.40 10.61 0.41
N LYS A 170 -39.57 11.64 -0.44
CA LYS A 170 -39.78 13.02 0.05
C LYS A 170 -41.23 13.36 0.42
N ALA A 171 -42.17 12.43 0.32
CA ALA A 171 -43.60 12.75 0.46
C ALA A 171 -44.22 12.52 1.86
N LYS A 172 -43.48 12.07 2.89
CA LYS A 172 -44.11 11.68 4.17
C LYS A 172 -43.68 12.45 5.43
N THR A 173 -43.15 13.67 5.32
CA THR A 173 -42.74 14.43 6.53
C THR A 173 -43.07 15.92 6.53
N LYS A 174 -44.19 16.34 5.95
CA LYS A 174 -44.78 17.65 6.25
C LYS A 174 -46.31 17.59 6.20
N THR A 175 -46.94 17.36 7.35
CA THR A 175 -48.18 18.04 7.82
C THR A 175 -48.52 17.49 9.21
N ALA A 176 -48.07 18.16 10.27
CA ALA A 176 -48.73 18.22 11.57
C ALA A 176 -47.89 19.07 12.56
N SER A 177 -48.07 20.40 12.53
CA SER A 177 -47.79 21.33 13.63
C SER A 177 -48.23 22.73 13.14
N ALA A 178 -49.01 23.56 13.81
CA ALA A 178 -49.68 23.50 15.10
C ALA A 178 -50.82 24.54 15.07
N ALA A 179 -51.91 24.24 15.78
CA ALA A 179 -52.92 25.22 16.13
C ALA A 179 -52.31 26.27 17.07
N SER A 180 -52.36 27.54 16.70
CA SER A 180 -52.02 28.65 17.58
C SER A 180 -53.32 29.30 18.06
N GLY A 181 -53.64 29.08 19.33
CA GLY A 181 -54.61 29.89 20.06
C GLY A 181 -53.88 30.78 21.05
N LYS A 182 -54.09 32.09 21.00
CA LYS A 182 -54.00 32.93 22.20
C LYS A 182 -54.83 34.19 22.10
N ARG A 183 -55.52 34.44 23.22
CA ARG A 183 -56.49 35.50 23.55
C ARG A 183 -55.88 36.90 23.51
N SER A 184 -56.71 37.90 23.21
CA SER A 184 -56.85 39.16 23.95
C SER A 184 -58.26 39.69 23.72
#